data_AF-A0A3P1SSC1-F1
#
_entry.id   AF-A0A3P1SSC1-F1
#
_cell.length_a   1.000
_cell.length_b   1.000
_cell.length_c   1.000
_cell.angle_alpha   90.00
_cell.angle_beta   90.00
_cell.angle_gamma   90.00
#
_symmetry.space_group_name_H-M   'P 1'
#
loop_
_entity.id
_entity.type
_entity.pdbx_description
1 polymer ?
#
loop_
_entity_poly.entity_id
_entity_poly.type
_entity_poly.pdbx_seq_one_letter_code
_entity_poly.pdbx_strand_id
1 'polypeptide(L)'
;MNRPVILCSLMALFLMGCSSAEKQNLPQYAGSGGMSEWNIDPVAYLYHYDNGFTGSDALGYNEQLQTVWSRLGAAQTCKVTYDKQAMIDRLVLQFGESRVTHELNGIGFHAVQSRKVPRFCNEDRIEQLQRTIRKYQRDQL
;
A
#
# COMPACT_ATOMS: atom_id res chain seq x y z
N MET A 1 -21.50 -5.08 64.24
CA MET A 1 -21.77 -3.62 64.38
C MET A 1 -21.35 -2.94 63.09
N ASN A 2 -22.27 -2.18 62.50
CA ASN A 2 -22.13 -1.47 61.22
C ASN A 2 -21.06 -0.38 61.28
N ARG A 3 -20.33 -0.17 60.17
CA ARG A 3 -20.37 1.07 59.38
C ARG A 3 -19.63 0.94 58.04
N PRO A 4 -20.17 1.52 56.95
CA PRO A 4 -19.61 1.46 55.60
C PRO A 4 -18.65 2.63 55.33
N VAL A 5 -17.70 2.46 54.42
CA VAL A 5 -17.02 3.57 53.76
C VAL A 5 -17.18 3.41 52.25
N ILE A 6 -17.66 4.51 51.68
CA ILE A 6 -18.08 4.78 50.32
C ILE A 6 -16.85 5.17 49.48
N LEU A 7 -16.77 4.59 48.28
CA LEU A 7 -16.32 5.20 47.01
C LEU A 7 -14.94 5.91 46.97
N CYS A 8 -14.04 5.42 46.12
CA CYS A 8 -13.48 6.29 45.09
C CYS A 8 -12.90 5.47 43.93
N SER A 9 -13.54 5.62 42.78
CA SER A 9 -13.10 5.15 41.47
C SER A 9 -11.71 5.68 41.13
N LEU A 10 -10.81 4.81 40.65
CA LEU A 10 -9.63 5.21 39.88
C LEU A 10 -9.64 4.46 38.55
N MET A 11 -10.34 5.11 37.64
CA MET A 11 -10.45 4.84 36.21
C MET A 11 -9.06 5.06 35.59
N ALA A 12 -8.36 3.98 35.24
CA ALA A 12 -7.11 4.07 34.51
C ALA A 12 -7.40 4.56 33.09
N LEU A 13 -6.87 5.74 32.76
CA LEU A 13 -6.98 6.36 31.44
C LEU A 13 -6.44 5.42 30.36
N PHE A 14 -7.34 4.97 29.48
CA PHE A 14 -6.96 4.57 28.13
C PHE A 14 -6.46 5.82 27.40
N LEU A 15 -5.15 5.95 27.21
CA LEU A 15 -4.59 6.84 26.20
C LEU A 15 -4.94 6.26 24.83
N MET A 16 -6.15 6.56 24.38
CA MET A 16 -6.58 6.39 23.00
C MET A 16 -5.80 7.43 22.19
N GLY A 17 -4.62 7.02 21.70
CA GLY A 17 -3.86 7.80 20.74
C GLY A 17 -4.68 7.90 19.46
N CYS A 18 -5.43 9.00 19.31
CA CYS A 18 -5.98 9.39 18.03
C CYS A 18 -4.81 9.82 17.13
N SER A 19 -4.21 8.88 16.44
CA SER A 19 -3.44 9.18 15.23
C SER A 19 -4.45 9.74 14.22
N SER A 20 -4.54 11.07 14.16
CA SER A 20 -5.21 11.75 13.07
C SER A 20 -4.40 11.43 11.80
N ALA A 21 -4.80 10.37 11.09
CA ALA A 21 -4.30 10.13 9.75
C ALA A 21 -4.54 11.42 8.95
N GLU A 22 -3.48 12.14 8.61
CA GLU A 22 -3.60 13.35 7.81
C GLU A 22 -4.27 12.96 6.49
N LYS A 23 -5.55 13.32 6.34
CA LYS A 23 -6.29 13.13 5.10
C LYS A 23 -5.55 13.93 4.03
N GLN A 24 -5.01 13.24 3.03
CA GLN A 24 -4.33 13.92 1.94
C GLN A 24 -5.33 14.82 1.21
N ASN A 25 -4.99 16.11 1.05
CA ASN A 25 -5.77 17.08 0.28
C ASN A 25 -5.58 16.86 -1.23
N LEU A 26 -5.87 15.65 -1.71
CA LEU A 26 -5.99 15.37 -3.14
C LEU A 26 -7.47 15.41 -3.53
N PRO A 27 -7.82 15.92 -4.73
CA PRO A 27 -9.19 15.82 -5.22
C PRO A 27 -9.63 14.35 -5.28
N GLN A 28 -10.93 14.09 -5.22
CA GLN A 28 -11.45 12.72 -5.32
C GLN A 28 -11.31 12.21 -6.76
N TYR A 29 -10.94 10.93 -6.93
CA TYR A 29 -10.89 10.30 -8.25
C TYR A 29 -12.29 10.30 -8.88
N ALA A 30 -12.40 10.85 -10.10
CA ALA A 30 -13.67 11.06 -10.79
C ALA A 30 -14.11 9.87 -11.68
N GLY A 31 -13.33 8.77 -11.72
CA GLY A 31 -13.61 7.64 -12.60
C GLY A 31 -13.19 7.86 -14.06
N SER A 32 -12.19 8.71 -14.30
CA SER A 32 -11.65 8.98 -15.63
C SER A 32 -10.13 9.18 -15.57
N GLY A 33 -9.39 8.60 -16.51
CA GLY A 33 -7.93 8.61 -16.56
C GLY A 33 -7.35 7.37 -15.90
N GLY A 34 -7.12 6.33 -16.71
CA GLY A 34 -6.69 5.01 -16.24
C GLY A 34 -5.19 4.88 -16.03
N MET A 35 -4.78 3.76 -15.45
CA MET A 35 -3.39 3.36 -15.24
C MET A 35 -2.64 3.11 -16.55
N SER A 36 -3.33 3.03 -17.69
CA SER A 36 -2.76 2.90 -19.03
C SER A 36 -2.41 4.24 -19.70
N GLU A 37 -2.76 5.37 -19.08
CA GLU A 37 -2.49 6.70 -19.63
C GLU A 37 -1.00 7.02 -19.64
N TRP A 38 -0.56 7.80 -20.63
CA TRP A 38 0.83 8.27 -20.71
C TRP A 38 1.22 9.11 -19.48
N ASN A 39 0.30 9.95 -19.01
CA ASN A 39 0.47 10.77 -17.83
C ASN A 39 -0.63 10.51 -16.79
N ILE A 40 -0.41 9.48 -15.97
CA ILE A 40 -1.33 9.08 -14.90
C ILE A 40 -1.39 10.18 -13.83
N ASP A 41 -2.62 10.61 -13.52
CA ASP A 41 -2.89 11.52 -12.42
C ASP A 41 -2.50 10.86 -11.08
N PRO A 42 -1.70 11.52 -10.21
CA PRO A 42 -1.36 11.01 -8.89
C PRO A 42 -2.58 10.59 -8.05
N VAL A 43 -3.73 11.25 -8.22
CA VAL A 43 -4.99 10.91 -7.56
C VAL A 43 -5.54 9.58 -8.04
N ALA A 44 -5.54 9.35 -9.36
CA ALA A 44 -5.99 8.08 -9.94
C ALA A 44 -5.10 6.93 -9.46
N TYR A 45 -3.78 7.13 -9.46
CA TYR A 45 -2.84 6.15 -8.93
C TYR A 45 -3.10 5.85 -7.45
N LEU A 46 -3.25 6.88 -6.61
CA LEU A 46 -3.48 6.69 -5.18
C LEU A 46 -4.81 5.95 -4.93
N TYR A 47 -5.86 6.30 -5.67
CA TYR A 47 -7.15 5.61 -5.58
C TYR A 47 -6.99 4.12 -5.87
N HIS A 48 -6.37 3.74 -6.98
CA HIS A 48 -6.16 2.32 -7.29
C HIS A 48 -5.18 1.63 -6.33
N TYR A 49 -4.17 2.36 -5.84
CA TYR A 49 -3.29 1.84 -4.81
C TYR A 49 -4.06 1.47 -3.54
N ASP A 50 -4.97 2.32 -3.07
CA ASP A 50 -5.70 2.10 -1.82
C ASP A 50 -6.91 1.16 -1.99
N ASN A 51 -7.54 1.12 -3.17
CA ASN A 51 -8.80 0.39 -3.41
C ASN A 51 -8.67 -0.86 -4.30
N GLY A 52 -7.53 -1.05 -4.95
CA GLY A 52 -7.28 -2.15 -5.87
C GLY A 52 -7.21 -1.72 -7.34
N PHE A 53 -6.51 -2.54 -8.12
CA PHE A 53 -6.29 -2.35 -9.55
C PHE A 53 -7.29 -3.20 -10.35
N THR A 54 -8.56 -2.82 -10.29
CA THR A 54 -9.69 -3.55 -10.90
C THR A 54 -10.36 -2.71 -11.99
N GLY A 55 -11.06 -3.37 -12.91
CA GLY A 55 -11.88 -2.70 -13.93
C GLY A 55 -11.08 -2.21 -15.15
N SER A 56 -11.76 -1.48 -16.04
CA SER A 56 -11.22 -1.00 -17.33
C SER A 56 -10.02 -0.07 -17.20
N ASP A 57 -9.89 0.58 -16.05
CA ASP A 57 -8.89 1.62 -15.80
C ASP A 57 -7.58 1.03 -15.26
N ALA A 58 -7.49 -0.28 -15.04
CA ALA A 58 -6.28 -0.96 -14.60
C ALA A 58 -5.31 -1.24 -15.78
N LEU A 59 -4.10 -1.73 -15.50
CA LEU A 59 -3.08 -2.01 -16.53
C LEU A 59 -3.38 -3.22 -17.42
N GLY A 60 -4.52 -3.90 -17.25
CA GLY A 60 -4.89 -5.11 -17.99
C GLY A 60 -4.16 -6.39 -17.54
N TYR A 61 -3.34 -6.32 -16.50
CA TYR A 61 -2.74 -7.50 -15.86
C TYR A 61 -3.68 -8.10 -14.80
N ASN A 62 -3.35 -9.29 -14.29
CA ASN A 62 -4.05 -9.87 -13.14
C ASN A 62 -4.10 -8.88 -11.95
N GLU A 63 -5.28 -8.73 -11.33
CA GLU A 63 -5.51 -7.72 -10.28
C GLU A 63 -4.64 -7.94 -9.03
N GLN A 64 -4.44 -9.21 -8.64
CA GLN A 64 -3.56 -9.57 -7.54
C GLN A 64 -2.10 -9.27 -7.88
N LEU A 65 -1.65 -9.61 -9.10
CA LEU A 65 -0.31 -9.27 -9.58
C LEU A 65 -0.06 -7.76 -9.54
N GLN A 66 -0.99 -6.95 -10.06
CA GLN A 66 -0.90 -5.49 -10.01
C GLN A 66 -0.85 -4.98 -8.57
N THR A 67 -1.65 -5.56 -7.68
CA THR A 67 -1.61 -5.24 -6.25
C THR A 67 -0.23 -5.53 -5.66
N VAL A 68 0.33 -6.71 -5.90
CA VAL A 68 1.67 -7.08 -5.41
C VAL A 68 2.74 -6.14 -5.97
N TRP A 69 2.76 -5.90 -7.28
CA TRP A 69 3.66 -4.94 -7.91
C TRP A 69 3.54 -3.55 -7.30
N SER A 70 2.33 -3.07 -7.01
CA SER A 70 2.11 -1.77 -6.38
C SER A 70 2.76 -1.67 -5.00
N ARG A 71 2.65 -2.73 -4.18
CA ARG A 71 3.23 -2.76 -2.84
C ARG A 71 4.75 -2.87 -2.89
N LEU A 72 5.30 -3.65 -3.81
CA LEU A 72 6.75 -3.76 -4.03
C LEU A 72 7.36 -2.47 -4.58
N GLY A 73 6.65 -1.77 -5.47
CA GLY A 73 7.05 -0.47 -5.99
C GLY A 73 6.99 0.61 -4.89
N ALA A 74 5.90 0.63 -4.12
CA ALA A 74 5.77 1.50 -2.95
C ALA A 74 6.86 1.25 -1.89
N ALA A 75 7.23 -0.01 -1.66
CA ALA A 75 8.34 -0.34 -0.77
C ALA A 75 9.67 0.28 -1.25
N GLN A 76 9.95 0.30 -2.56
CA GLN A 76 11.12 1.00 -3.10
C GLN A 76 11.04 2.52 -2.89
N THR A 77 9.86 3.10 -3.11
CA THR A 77 9.62 4.54 -2.90
C THR A 77 9.80 4.94 -1.44
N CYS A 78 9.25 4.14 -0.51
CA CYS A 78 9.27 4.39 0.92
C CYS A 78 10.46 3.75 1.67
N LYS A 79 11.46 3.25 0.93
CA LYS A 79 12.69 2.66 1.50
C LYS A 79 12.45 1.48 2.45
N VAL A 80 11.36 0.73 2.23
CA VAL A 80 11.11 -0.55 2.89
C VAL A 80 11.89 -1.64 2.14
N THR A 81 12.83 -2.27 2.84
CA THR A 81 13.77 -3.23 2.25
C THR A 81 13.14 -4.59 2.00
N TYR A 82 13.47 -5.22 0.87
CA TYR A 82 13.18 -6.61 0.56
C TYR A 82 14.21 -7.15 -0.43
N ASP A 83 14.34 -8.46 -0.52
CA ASP A 83 15.13 -9.10 -1.58
C ASP A 83 14.36 -9.01 -2.90
N LYS A 84 14.78 -8.07 -3.75
CA LYS A 84 14.13 -7.81 -5.04
C LYS A 84 14.24 -9.00 -5.99
N GLN A 85 15.39 -9.66 -6.04
CA GLN A 85 15.61 -10.76 -6.99
C GLN A 85 14.79 -11.98 -6.61
N ALA A 86 14.83 -12.35 -5.32
CA ALA A 86 14.00 -13.44 -4.83
C ALA A 86 12.50 -13.17 -5.03
N MET A 87 12.06 -11.92 -4.86
CA MET A 87 10.66 -11.57 -5.10
C MET A 87 10.27 -11.66 -6.58
N ILE A 88 11.13 -11.21 -7.49
CA ILE A 88 10.89 -11.34 -8.93
C ILE A 88 10.79 -12.82 -9.32
N ASP A 89 11.67 -13.69 -8.80
CA ASP A 89 11.59 -15.12 -9.08
C ASP A 89 10.26 -15.74 -8.61
N ARG A 90 9.78 -15.36 -7.42
CA ARG A 90 8.46 -15.80 -6.92
C ARG A 90 7.33 -15.31 -7.81
N LEU A 91 7.38 -14.07 -8.28
CA LEU A 91 6.37 -13.52 -9.18
C LEU A 91 6.32 -14.28 -10.51
N VAL A 92 7.49 -14.61 -11.09
CA VAL A 92 7.57 -15.42 -12.31
C VAL A 92 6.93 -16.78 -12.11
N LEU A 93 7.22 -17.44 -10.99
CA LEU A 93 6.68 -18.77 -10.68
C LEU A 93 5.16 -18.74 -10.46
N GLN A 94 4.64 -17.71 -9.80
CA GLN A 94 3.22 -17.67 -9.41
C GLN A 94 2.31 -17.08 -10.50
N PHE A 95 2.77 -16.04 -11.20
CA PHE A 95 1.93 -15.27 -12.12
C PHE A 95 2.37 -15.38 -13.59
N GLY A 96 3.46 -16.07 -13.89
CA GLY A 96 4.05 -16.08 -15.22
C GLY A 96 4.74 -14.75 -15.52
N GLU A 97 4.74 -14.31 -16.78
CA GLU A 97 5.48 -13.13 -17.26
C GLU A 97 7.01 -13.24 -17.19
N SER A 98 7.69 -12.34 -17.91
CA SER A 98 9.15 -12.27 -17.87
C SER A 98 9.66 -11.53 -16.62
N ARG A 99 10.89 -11.82 -16.20
CA ARG A 99 11.57 -11.04 -15.13
C ARG A 99 11.59 -9.55 -15.46
N VAL A 100 11.80 -9.19 -16.72
CA VAL A 100 11.80 -7.80 -17.21
C VAL A 100 10.42 -7.16 -17.06
N THR A 101 9.34 -7.90 -17.38
CA THR A 101 7.96 -7.42 -17.20
C THR A 101 7.70 -7.08 -15.74
N HIS A 102 8.01 -8.00 -14.81
CA HIS A 102 7.81 -7.71 -13.38
C HIS A 102 8.67 -6.56 -12.88
N GLU A 103 9.91 -6.45 -13.35
CA GLU A 103 10.83 -5.43 -12.87
C GLU A 103 10.47 -4.03 -13.39
N LEU A 104 10.25 -3.88 -14.69
CA LEU A 104 10.07 -2.57 -15.33
C LEU A 104 8.60 -2.19 -15.43
N ASN A 105 7.77 -3.03 -16.04
CA ASN A 105 6.35 -2.72 -16.28
C ASN A 105 5.51 -2.86 -15.01
N GLY A 106 5.96 -3.71 -14.07
CA GLY A 106 5.34 -3.87 -12.77
C GLY A 106 5.94 -2.97 -11.71
N ILE A 107 6.90 -3.52 -10.96
CA ILE A 107 7.45 -2.92 -9.75
C ILE A 107 8.01 -1.51 -10.01
N GLY A 108 8.83 -1.36 -11.07
CA GLY A 108 9.47 -0.10 -11.45
C GLY A 108 8.44 0.98 -11.82
N PHE A 109 7.47 0.63 -12.65
CA PHE A 109 6.35 1.50 -12.99
C PHE A 109 5.61 2.00 -11.74
N HIS A 110 5.22 1.10 -10.83
CA HIS A 110 4.53 1.52 -9.59
C HIS A 110 5.43 2.35 -8.67
N ALA A 111 6.75 2.10 -8.64
CA ALA A 111 7.69 2.94 -7.91
C ALA A 111 7.77 4.36 -8.50
N VAL A 112 7.68 4.53 -9.82
CA VAL A 112 7.63 5.85 -10.47
C VAL A 112 6.32 6.57 -10.12
N GLN A 113 5.17 5.91 -10.24
CA GLN A 113 3.89 6.57 -9.99
C GLN A 113 3.70 6.96 -8.51
N SER A 114 4.08 6.09 -7.58
CA SER A 114 3.99 6.40 -6.14
C SER A 114 4.84 7.62 -5.73
N ARG A 115 5.97 7.88 -6.40
CA ARG A 115 6.80 9.09 -6.15
C ARG A 115 6.12 10.39 -6.57
N LYS A 116 5.17 10.34 -7.50
CA LYS A 116 4.42 11.52 -7.95
C LYS A 116 3.34 11.93 -6.94
N VAL A 117 2.95 11.03 -6.03
CA VAL A 117 1.93 11.31 -5.02
C VAL A 117 2.57 12.05 -3.83
N PRO A 118 2.13 13.29 -3.52
CA PRO A 118 2.66 14.04 -2.38
C PRO A 118 2.43 13.29 -1.06
N ARG A 119 3.44 13.26 -0.19
CA ARG A 119 3.39 12.57 1.12
C ARG A 119 2.91 11.11 1.03
N PHE A 120 3.17 10.42 -0.09
CA PHE A 120 2.76 9.03 -0.26
C PHE A 120 3.25 8.13 0.88
N CYS A 121 4.53 8.29 1.23
CA CYS A 121 5.16 7.59 2.34
C CYS A 121 4.89 8.34 3.66
N ASN A 122 3.81 7.96 4.33
CA ASN A 122 3.52 8.33 5.71
C ASN A 122 3.75 7.13 6.65
N GLU A 123 3.69 7.35 7.95
CA GLU A 123 3.98 6.33 8.97
C GLU A 123 3.09 5.10 8.82
N ASP A 124 1.77 5.30 8.70
CA ASP A 124 0.79 4.21 8.54
C ASP A 124 1.10 3.34 7.31
N ARG A 125 1.42 3.98 6.18
CA ARG A 125 1.72 3.27 4.93
C ARG A 125 3.05 2.53 5.00
N ILE A 126 4.07 3.10 5.64
CA ILE A 126 5.35 2.41 5.87
C ILE A 126 5.13 1.18 6.74
N GLU A 127 4.36 1.29 7.82
CA GLU A 127 4.07 0.18 8.73
C GLU A 127 3.27 -0.92 8.00
N GLN A 128 2.26 -0.55 7.22
CA GLN A 128 1.48 -1.47 6.38
C GLN A 128 2.36 -2.17 5.35
N LEU A 129 3.26 -1.44 4.69
CA LEU A 129 4.21 -2.00 3.72
C LEU A 129 5.13 -3.01 4.39
N GLN A 130 5.71 -2.69 5.53
CA GLN A 130 6.57 -3.62 6.27
C GLN A 130 5.84 -4.93 6.61
N ARG A 131 4.58 -4.87 7.06
CA ARG A 131 3.76 -6.07 7.31
C ARG A 131 3.50 -6.86 6.03
N THR A 132 3.12 -6.16 4.97
CA THR A 132 2.77 -6.76 3.67
C THR A 132 3.99 -7.43 3.01
N ILE A 133 5.14 -6.77 3.01
CA ILE A 133 6.37 -7.32 2.45
C ILE A 133 6.81 -8.57 3.21
N ARG A 134 6.76 -8.57 4.54
CA ARG A 134 7.03 -9.78 5.35
C ARG A 134 6.06 -10.93 5.05
N LYS A 135 4.82 -10.61 4.69
CA LYS A 135 3.83 -11.60 4.25
C LYS A 135 4.26 -12.22 2.91
N TYR A 136 4.61 -11.39 1.92
CA TYR A 136 5.04 -11.85 0.60
C TYR A 136 6.30 -12.70 0.65
N GLN A 137 7.27 -12.35 1.51
CA GLN A 137 8.49 -13.15 1.69
C GLN A 137 8.23 -14.57 2.24
N ARG A 138 7.04 -14.82 2.78
CA ARG A 138 6.59 -16.13 3.30
C ARG A 138 5.59 -16.82 2.37
N ASP A 139 5.65 -16.54 1.07
CA ASP A 139 4.82 -17.17 0.03
C ASP A 139 3.31 -16.90 0.15
N GLN A 140 2.97 -15.70 0.63
CA GLN A 140 1.59 -15.26 0.74
C GLN A 140 1.36 -14.02 -0.16
N LEU A 141 1.72 -14.16 -1.44
CA LEU A 141 1.43 -13.19 -2.52
C LEU A 141 -0.06 -13.16 -2.83
#